data_AF-A8TWW9-F1
#
_entry.id   AF-A8TWW9-F1
#
_cell.length_a   1.000
_cell.length_b   1.000
_cell.length_c   1.000
_cell.angle_alpha   90.00
_cell.angle_beta   90.00
_cell.angle_gamma   90.00
#
_symmetry.space_group_name_H-M   'P 1'
#
loop_
_entity.id
_entity.type
_entity.pdbx_description
1 polymer ?
#
loop_
_entity_poly.entity_id
_entity_poly.type
_entity_poly.pdbx_seq_one_letter_code
_entity_poly.pdbx_strand_id
1 'polypeptide(L)'
;MKTMIAVVSLGLLVSACAGGTGGVPAAEIASMSGSEIRVVYYDSVSGMGDATQMAQSHCDPRGAEPMGKADATDSTTAADRTVVTFKCK
;
A
#
# COMPACT_ATOMS: atom_id res chain seq x y z
N MET A 1 32.40 -2.86 42.02
CA MET A 1 31.39 -3.86 41.64
C MET A 1 30.05 -3.16 41.43
N LYS A 2 29.62 -2.97 40.18
CA LYS A 2 28.20 -2.87 39.81
C LYS A 2 28.07 -2.99 38.29
N THR A 3 27.58 -4.14 37.87
CA THR A 3 27.03 -4.44 36.55
C THR A 3 25.96 -3.41 36.17
N MET A 4 25.90 -2.99 34.90
CA MET A 4 24.64 -2.83 34.16
C MET A 4 24.90 -3.05 32.66
N ILE A 5 24.33 -4.15 32.17
CA ILE A 5 24.06 -4.44 30.77
C ILE A 5 22.77 -3.70 30.42
N ALA A 6 22.72 -3.02 29.27
CA ALA A 6 21.46 -2.77 28.58
C ALA A 6 21.74 -2.64 27.07
N VAL A 7 21.64 -3.77 26.40
CA VAL A 7 21.51 -3.90 24.95
C VAL A 7 20.18 -3.27 24.57
N VAL A 8 20.21 -2.07 23.99
CA VAL A 8 19.05 -1.52 23.28
C VAL A 8 19.21 -1.94 21.83
N SER A 9 18.84 -3.19 21.56
CA SER A 9 18.51 -3.63 20.22
C SER A 9 17.35 -2.75 19.75
N LEU A 10 17.68 -1.73 18.96
CA LEU A 10 16.71 -0.93 18.22
C LEU A 10 16.14 -1.81 17.11
N GLY A 11 15.33 -2.79 17.52
CA GLY A 11 14.39 -3.44 16.63
C GLY A 11 13.41 -2.37 16.19
N LEU A 12 13.62 -1.85 14.98
CA LEU A 12 12.53 -1.26 14.21
C LEU A 12 11.56 -2.40 13.90
N LEU A 13 10.74 -2.72 14.90
CA LEU A 13 9.38 -3.19 14.71
C LEU A 13 8.70 -2.11 13.88
N VAL A 14 8.70 -2.29 12.56
CA VAL A 14 7.72 -1.64 11.71
C VAL A 14 6.37 -2.19 12.15
N SER A 15 5.78 -1.50 13.13
CA SER A 15 4.38 -1.60 13.50
C SER A 15 3.56 -1.21 12.28
N ALA A 16 3.34 -2.15 11.35
CA ALA A 16 2.16 -2.14 10.52
C ALA A 16 0.99 -2.59 11.41
N CYS A 17 0.65 -1.74 12.38
CA CYS A 17 -0.61 -1.81 13.09
C CYS A 17 -1.69 -1.35 12.11
N ALA A 18 -2.14 -2.23 11.22
CA ALA A 18 -3.42 -2.07 10.54
C ALA A 18 -4.51 -2.65 11.46
N GLY A 19 -4.58 -2.13 12.69
CA GLY A 19 -5.64 -2.38 13.63
C GLY A 19 -6.58 -1.17 13.66
N GLY A 20 -7.78 -1.34 13.13
CA GLY A 20 -8.95 -0.56 13.56
C GLY A 20 -9.32 0.64 12.70
N THR A 21 -10.26 0.44 11.79
CA THR A 21 -11.50 1.25 11.64
C THR A 21 -12.29 0.62 10.49
N GLY A 22 -13.61 0.46 10.65
CA GLY A 22 -14.52 0.07 9.56
C GLY A 22 -14.69 1.17 8.52
N GLY A 23 -13.58 1.80 8.11
CA GLY A 23 -13.49 2.84 7.09
C GLY A 23 -12.83 2.25 5.85
N VAL A 24 -13.30 2.68 4.69
CA VAL A 24 -12.75 2.26 3.40
C VAL A 24 -11.27 2.68 3.35
N PRO A 25 -10.32 1.76 3.11
CA PRO A 25 -8.90 2.10 3.05
C PRO A 25 -8.64 3.06 1.88
N ALA A 26 -7.77 4.05 2.09
CA ALA A 26 -7.40 5.02 1.05
C ALA A 26 -6.84 4.30 -0.20
N ALA A 27 -5.91 3.38 -0.03
CA ALA A 27 -5.46 2.50 -1.10
C ALA A 27 -5.14 1.11 -0.54
N GLU A 28 -5.36 0.07 -1.33
CA GLU A 28 -5.15 -1.32 -0.96
C GLU A 28 -4.56 -2.11 -2.14
N ILE A 29 -3.74 -3.12 -1.87
CA ILE A 29 -3.22 -3.99 -2.92
C ILE A 29 -4.30 -5.03 -3.25
N ALA A 30 -4.85 -4.96 -4.45
CA ALA A 30 -5.83 -5.94 -4.94
C ALA A 30 -5.18 -7.26 -5.36
N SER A 31 -4.00 -7.21 -5.97
CA SER A 31 -3.25 -8.42 -6.34
C SER A 31 -1.80 -8.10 -6.71
N MET A 32 -0.90 -9.07 -6.54
CA MET A 32 0.48 -9.01 -7.05
C MET A 32 0.77 -10.22 -7.93
N SER A 33 1.42 -10.00 -9.07
CA SER A 33 1.80 -11.04 -10.03
C SER A 33 3.20 -10.74 -10.58
N GLY A 34 4.20 -11.50 -10.11
CA GLY A 34 5.60 -11.30 -10.51
C GLY A 34 6.10 -9.89 -10.19
N SER A 35 6.42 -9.11 -11.23
CA SER A 35 6.82 -7.71 -11.11
C SER A 35 5.65 -6.72 -11.21
N GLU A 36 4.41 -7.19 -11.27
CA GLU A 36 3.22 -6.33 -11.38
C GLU A 36 2.45 -6.28 -10.06
N ILE A 37 2.01 -5.09 -9.67
CA ILE A 37 1.21 -4.83 -8.49
C ILE A 37 -0.03 -4.08 -8.92
N ARG A 38 -1.21 -4.59 -8.57
CA ARG A 38 -2.49 -3.91 -8.79
C ARG A 38 -2.93 -3.29 -7.48
N VAL A 39 -3.00 -1.98 -7.46
CA VAL A 39 -3.44 -1.20 -6.30
C VAL A 39 -4.81 -0.61 -6.60
N VAL A 40 -5.73 -0.74 -5.67
CA VAL A 40 -7.06 -0.14 -5.75
C VAL A 40 -7.11 1.04 -4.81
N TYR A 41 -7.66 2.14 -5.28
CA TYR A 41 -7.95 3.32 -4.48
C TYR A 41 -9.39 3.77 -4.75
N TYR A 42 -9.98 4.52 -3.84
CA TYR A 42 -11.36 5.00 -3.94
C TYR A 42 -11.30 6.50 -4.22
N ASP A 43 -11.75 6.96 -5.39
CA ASP A 43 -11.63 8.37 -5.81
C ASP A 43 -12.33 9.32 -4.82
N SER A 44 -13.36 8.83 -4.12
CA SER A 44 -14.09 9.56 -3.07
C SER A 44 -13.31 9.75 -1.75
N VAL A 45 -12.22 9.01 -1.54
CA VAL A 45 -11.45 8.98 -0.27
C VAL A 45 -9.98 9.32 -0.49
N SER A 46 -9.43 9.00 -1.66
CA SER A 46 -8.00 9.04 -1.96
C SER A 46 -7.73 9.26 -3.45
N GLY A 47 -6.45 9.33 -3.83
CA GLY A 47 -6.07 9.50 -5.22
C GLY A 47 -4.89 8.63 -5.66
N MET A 48 -4.43 8.89 -6.89
CA MET A 48 -3.28 8.20 -7.48
C MET A 48 -1.99 8.31 -6.65
N GLY A 49 -1.85 9.36 -5.82
CA GLY A 49 -0.72 9.53 -4.91
C GLY A 49 -0.61 8.40 -3.88
N ASP A 50 -1.71 8.05 -3.23
CA ASP A 50 -1.77 6.96 -2.24
C ASP A 50 -1.47 5.61 -2.89
N ALA A 51 -2.04 5.37 -4.07
CA ALA A 51 -1.77 4.17 -4.84
C ALA A 51 -0.30 4.05 -5.26
N THR A 52 0.33 5.18 -5.62
CA THR A 52 1.75 5.24 -5.98
C THR A 52 2.64 5.00 -4.77
N GLN A 53 2.35 5.61 -3.62
CA GLN A 53 3.11 5.40 -2.39
C GLN A 53 3.03 3.93 -1.95
N MET A 54 1.86 3.31 -2.07
CA MET A 54 1.66 1.89 -1.78
C MET A 54 2.45 1.00 -2.76
N ALA A 55 2.45 1.30 -4.05
CA ALA A 55 3.25 0.55 -5.02
C ALA A 55 4.76 0.74 -4.78
N GLN A 56 5.20 1.96 -4.47
CA GLN A 56 6.60 2.29 -4.22
C GLN A 56 7.15 1.55 -3.00
N SER A 57 6.40 1.49 -1.89
CA SER A 57 6.85 0.78 -0.68
C SER A 57 7.03 -0.73 -0.90
N HIS A 58 6.31 -1.30 -1.88
CA HIS A 58 6.45 -2.71 -2.25
C HIS A 58 7.50 -2.99 -3.33
N CYS A 59 7.80 -2.00 -4.19
CA CYS A 59 8.80 -2.13 -5.26
C CYS A 59 10.18 -1.51 -4.90
N ASP A 60 10.36 -0.97 -3.70
CA ASP A 60 11.62 -0.41 -3.20
C ASP A 60 12.74 -1.48 -3.23
N PRO A 61 13.97 -1.16 -3.70
CA PRO A 61 14.49 0.15 -4.14
C PRO A 61 14.34 0.42 -5.64
N ARG A 62 13.82 -0.54 -6.40
CA ARG A 62 13.78 -0.42 -7.86
C ARG A 62 12.71 0.57 -8.33
N GLY A 63 11.69 0.79 -7.51
CA GLY A 63 10.61 1.73 -7.76
C GLY A 63 9.47 1.11 -8.58
N ALA A 64 8.30 1.74 -8.50
CA ALA A 64 7.09 1.30 -9.20
C ALA A 64 6.75 2.29 -10.32
N GLU A 65 6.46 1.79 -11.52
CA GLU A 65 5.93 2.59 -12.62
C GLU A 65 4.48 2.24 -12.95
N PRO A 66 3.58 3.22 -13.10
CA PRO A 66 2.20 2.95 -13.50
C PRO A 66 2.18 2.46 -14.95
N MET A 67 1.62 1.28 -15.17
CA MET A 67 1.41 0.68 -16.49
C MET A 67 0.03 0.98 -17.06
N GLY A 68 -0.98 1.14 -16.20
CA GLY A 68 -2.34 1.37 -16.65
C GLY A 68 -3.30 1.67 -15.50
N LYS A 69 -4.34 2.43 -15.81
CA LYS A 69 -5.47 2.74 -14.93
C LYS A 69 -6.71 2.07 -15.51
N ALA A 70 -7.48 1.38 -14.67
CA ALA A 70 -8.78 0.83 -15.01
C ALA A 70 -9.77 1.25 -13.92
N ASP A 71 -10.89 1.82 -14.32
CA ASP A 71 -11.96 2.14 -13.38
C ASP A 71 -12.71 0.83 -13.07
N ALA A 72 -12.71 0.44 -11.80
CA ALA A 72 -13.48 -0.68 -11.30
C ALA A 72 -14.84 -0.14 -10.84
N THR A 73 -15.76 0.02 -11.79
CA THR A 73 -17.16 0.30 -11.47
C THR A 73 -17.80 -1.00 -10.99
N ASP A 74 -17.61 -1.30 -9.72
CA ASP A 74 -18.35 -2.38 -9.08
C ASP A 74 -19.74 -1.83 -8.73
N SER A 75 -20.71 -2.06 -9.62
CA SER A 75 -22.10 -1.55 -9.57
C SER A 75 -22.84 -1.83 -8.25
N THR A 76 -22.25 -2.60 -7.35
CA THR A 76 -22.77 -3.01 -6.05
C THR A 76 -22.31 -2.14 -4.88
N THR A 77 -21.25 -1.34 -5.05
CA THR A 77 -20.74 -0.42 -4.02
C THR A 77 -20.68 0.98 -4.61
N ALA A 78 -21.39 1.93 -4.02
CA ALA A 78 -21.47 3.34 -4.43
C ALA A 78 -20.14 4.13 -4.28
N ALA A 79 -19.00 3.45 -4.32
CA ALA A 79 -17.69 4.07 -4.23
C ALA A 79 -16.94 3.81 -5.54
N ASP A 80 -16.57 4.89 -6.22
CA ASP A 80 -15.77 4.85 -7.45
C ASP A 80 -14.39 4.29 -7.13
N ARG A 81 -14.22 2.98 -7.37
CA ARG A 81 -12.94 2.29 -7.21
C ARG A 81 -12.16 2.45 -8.50
N THR A 82 -10.91 2.86 -8.38
CA THR A 82 -9.95 2.80 -9.48
C THR A 82 -8.90 1.76 -9.15
N VAL A 83 -8.63 0.88 -10.12
CA VAL A 83 -7.48 -0.03 -10.10
C VAL A 83 -6.35 0.58 -10.93
N VAL A 84 -5.17 0.71 -10.34
CA VAL A 84 -3.95 1.07 -11.04
C VAL A 84 -2.98 -0.10 -11.00
N THR A 85 -2.52 -0.51 -12.17
CA THR A 85 -1.47 -1.53 -12.29
C THR A 85 -0.13 -0.82 -12.35
N PHE A 86 0.77 -1.21 -11.47
CA PHE A 86 2.16 -0.78 -11.42
C PHE A 86 3.07 -1.95 -11.77
N LYS A 87 4.24 -1.62 -12.33
CA LYS A 87 5.35 -2.56 -12.53
C LYS A 87 6.53 -2.15 -11.68
N CYS A 88 6.97 -3.05 -10.82
CA CYS A 88 8.25 -2.94 -10.14
C CYS A 88 9.37 -3.03 -11.19
N LYS A 89 10.24 -2.03 -11.18
CA LYS A 89 11.45 -2.03 -12.01
C LYS A 89 12.51 -2.94 -11.49
#